data_AF-A0AAE3Y9I8-F1
#
_entry.id   AF-A0AAE3Y9I8-F1
#
_cell.length_a   1.000
_cell.length_b   1.000
_cell.length_c   1.000
_cell.angle_alpha   90.00
_cell.angle_beta   90.00
_cell.angle_gamma   90.00
#
_symmetry.space_group_name_H-M   'P 1'
#
loop_
_entity.id
_entity.type
_entity.pdbx_description
1 polymer ?
#
loop_
_entity_poly.entity_id
_entity_poly.type
_entity_poly.pdbx_seq_one_letter_code
_entity_poly.pdbx_strand_id
1 'polypeptide(L)'
;MYNEKLERLIELALADGELTEKEKQVLFKNAEAEGIDLDEFEIVLEARLFEKTNDKNSQSAAPHSDKLGDVRKCPACGAIAESFATKCSDCGTEFRNIEVSSSVIRFFEKLDEIEATRDSSFYTQNTSSNINLVTIALWLFFWPFLIFFKGLQFIINKSKPAKWSTTDARKEELVLNYPVPVSKEGILEFLTLSASKINTASYFSLFSEQTKYKNTWNKIWLKKIEQINSKASISMKSDTETYSEVLTIVESSRSITKENNRKVFKVLGGMVILLIAVGICIGISNKLNENRNSNYASKVKSAEKLIESEKYDEAEALAADIDNDHSIEIRSKIQLAKLTEQLDTLEPLIQNKEYSKIRLALEKLRWARVSNKSDYKTKDIESVSYKIFVEKKEAINNQLPERKRAVIESMYL
;
A
#
# COMPACT_ATOMS: atom_id res chain seq x y z
N MET A 1 37.87 0.34 -26.74
CA MET A 1 39.31 0.06 -26.67
C MET A 1 39.95 1.28 -26.05
N TYR A 2 40.63 1.13 -24.92
CA TYR A 2 41.11 2.28 -24.15
C TYR A 2 42.30 2.95 -24.87
N ASN A 3 42.66 4.15 -24.41
CA ASN A 3 43.85 4.85 -24.88
C ASN A 3 45.09 3.94 -24.72
N GLU A 4 46.03 3.98 -25.68
CA GLU A 4 47.23 3.13 -25.72
C GLU A 4 48.04 3.20 -24.41
N LYS A 5 48.06 4.36 -23.75
CA LYS A 5 48.72 4.52 -22.45
C LYS A 5 48.04 3.73 -21.34
N LEU A 6 46.71 3.73 -21.30
CA LEU A 6 45.93 3.03 -20.28
C LEU A 6 45.95 1.51 -20.53
N GLU A 7 45.88 1.07 -21.78
CA GLU A 7 46.01 -0.35 -22.15
C GLU A 7 47.38 -0.92 -21.71
N ARG A 8 48.49 -0.20 -21.93
CA ARG A 8 49.81 -0.64 -21.47
C ARG A 8 49.91 -0.73 -19.95
N LEU A 9 49.26 0.18 -19.22
CA LEU A 9 49.24 0.13 -17.75
C LEU A 9 48.44 -1.07 -17.25
N ILE A 10 47.33 -1.40 -17.90
CA ILE A 10 46.53 -2.59 -17.59
C ILE A 10 47.35 -3.85 -17.85
N GLU A 11 48.04 -3.95 -19.00
CA GLU A 11 48.87 -5.12 -19.31
C GLU A 11 50.02 -5.32 -18.32
N LEU A 12 50.68 -4.24 -17.89
CA LEU A 12 51.76 -4.30 -16.90
C LEU A 12 51.24 -4.68 -15.51
N ALA A 13 50.12 -4.10 -15.08
CA ALA A 13 49.51 -4.38 -13.79
C ALA A 13 48.88 -5.78 -13.69
N LEU A 14 48.54 -6.40 -14.82
CA LEU A 14 48.03 -7.77 -14.88
C LEU A 14 49.12 -8.80 -15.25
N ALA A 15 50.37 -8.38 -15.41
CA ALA A 15 51.45 -9.23 -15.93
C ALA A 15 51.79 -10.40 -14.97
N ASP A 16 51.73 -10.18 -13.67
CA ASP A 16 51.94 -11.17 -12.61
C ASP A 16 50.66 -11.94 -12.24
N GLY A 17 49.50 -11.54 -12.79
CA GLY A 17 48.22 -12.25 -12.64
C GLY A 17 47.55 -11.99 -11.29
N GLU A 18 48.06 -11.02 -10.52
CA GLU A 18 47.47 -10.51 -9.31
C GLU A 18 47.34 -8.99 -9.47
N LEU A 19 46.24 -8.40 -9.01
CA LEU A 19 46.07 -6.95 -9.07
C LEU A 19 46.13 -6.39 -7.65
N THR A 20 47.22 -5.69 -7.31
CA THR A 20 47.34 -5.09 -5.98
C THR A 20 46.48 -3.84 -5.84
N GLU A 21 46.09 -3.49 -4.62
CA GLU A 21 45.25 -2.30 -4.41
C GLU A 21 45.90 -0.98 -4.82
N LYS A 22 47.23 -0.92 -4.81
CA LYS A 22 47.96 0.26 -5.31
C LYS A 22 47.87 0.38 -6.82
N GLU A 23 47.93 -0.74 -7.54
CA GLU A 23 47.79 -0.77 -9.00
C GLU A 23 46.35 -0.47 -9.42
N LYS A 24 45.37 -1.04 -8.70
CA LYS A 24 43.95 -0.73 -8.89
C LYS A 24 43.69 0.77 -8.75
N GLN A 25 44.18 1.41 -7.68
CA GLN A 25 44.04 2.86 -7.48
C GLN A 25 44.68 3.70 -8.59
N VAL A 26 45.85 3.30 -9.09
CA VAL A 26 46.52 4.01 -10.19
C VAL A 26 45.75 3.89 -11.50
N LEU A 27 45.20 2.71 -11.81
CA LEU A 27 44.41 2.47 -13.01
C LEU A 27 43.09 3.26 -12.99
N PHE A 28 42.37 3.25 -11.86
CA PHE A 28 41.12 4.00 -11.71
C PHE A 28 41.33 5.52 -11.84
N LYS A 29 42.43 6.05 -11.27
CA LYS A 29 42.77 7.47 -11.40
C LYS A 29 43.10 7.87 -12.85
N ASN A 30 43.70 6.98 -13.63
CA ASN A 30 43.96 7.24 -15.05
C ASN A 30 42.70 7.06 -15.90
N ALA A 31 41.83 6.11 -15.57
CA ALA A 31 40.53 5.93 -16.23
C ALA A 31 39.63 7.15 -16.01
N GLU A 32 39.57 7.68 -14.79
CA GLU A 32 38.84 8.90 -14.44
C GLU A 32 39.37 10.12 -15.20
N ALA A 33 40.69 10.26 -15.32
CA ALA A 33 41.33 11.36 -16.05
C ALA A 33 41.02 11.34 -17.56
N GLU A 34 40.71 10.17 -18.11
CA GLU A 34 40.30 9.98 -19.51
C GLU A 34 38.76 10.01 -19.67
N GLY A 35 38.00 10.26 -18.60
CA GLY A 35 36.55 10.35 -18.61
C GLY A 35 35.84 9.01 -18.81
N ILE A 36 36.50 7.90 -18.46
CA ILE A 36 35.93 6.55 -18.53
C ILE A 36 35.08 6.28 -17.29
N ASP A 37 33.93 5.65 -17.47
CA ASP A 37 33.06 5.24 -16.37
C ASP A 37 33.75 4.20 -15.48
N LEU A 38 33.77 4.45 -14.18
CA LEU A 38 34.54 3.63 -13.22
C LEU A 38 33.93 2.25 -13.01
N ASP A 39 32.60 2.14 -13.08
CA ASP A 39 31.91 0.86 -12.90
C ASP A 39 32.11 -0.02 -14.15
N GLU A 40 32.04 0.56 -15.35
CA GLU A 40 32.37 -0.14 -16.60
C GLU A 40 33.85 -0.57 -16.64
N PHE A 41 34.75 0.29 -16.15
CA PHE A 41 36.18 0.00 -16.08
C PHE A 41 36.49 -1.16 -15.13
N GLU A 42 35.82 -1.22 -13.97
CA GLU A 42 35.99 -2.30 -13.00
C GLU A 42 35.63 -3.66 -13.60
N ILE A 43 34.48 -3.75 -14.28
CA ILE A 43 34.01 -4.98 -14.95
C ILE A 43 35.04 -5.46 -15.99
N VAL A 44 35.59 -4.55 -16.79
CA VAL A 44 36.58 -4.89 -17.83
C VAL A 44 37.90 -5.33 -17.22
N LEU A 45 38.34 -4.69 -16.12
CA LEU A 45 39.57 -5.04 -15.43
C LEU A 45 39.48 -6.42 -14.78
N GLU A 46 38.34 -6.75 -14.16
CA GLU A 46 38.07 -8.08 -13.58
C GLU A 46 38.02 -9.17 -14.66
N ALA A 47 37.36 -8.91 -15.80
CA ALA A 47 37.30 -9.84 -16.91
C ALA A 47 38.71 -10.17 -17.47
N ARG A 48 39.58 -9.16 -17.63
CA ARG A 48 40.94 -9.38 -18.12
C ARG A 48 41.85 -10.08 -17.11
N LEU A 49 41.67 -9.81 -15.81
CA LEU A 49 42.38 -10.54 -14.74
C LEU A 49 41.99 -12.03 -14.76
N PHE A 50 40.71 -12.33 -14.98
CA PHE A 50 40.21 -13.70 -15.12
C PHE A 50 40.76 -14.42 -16.36
N GLU A 51 40.85 -13.73 -17.51
CA GLU A 51 41.49 -14.29 -18.71
C GLU A 51 42.98 -14.61 -18.45
N LYS A 52 43.71 -13.70 -17.80
CA LYS A 52 45.15 -13.87 -17.55
C LYS A 52 45.48 -14.94 -16.52
N THR A 53 44.62 -15.13 -15.53
CA THR A 53 44.75 -16.22 -14.53
C THR A 53 44.46 -17.59 -15.13
N ASN A 54 43.51 -17.69 -16.08
CA ASN A 54 43.27 -18.93 -16.82
C ASN A 54 44.42 -19.29 -17.77
N ASP A 55 45.03 -18.30 -18.44
CA ASP A 55 46.19 -18.52 -19.31
C ASP A 55 47.42 -19.02 -18.53
N LYS A 56 47.66 -18.51 -17.32
CA LYS A 56 48.77 -18.96 -16.45
C LYS A 56 48.58 -20.35 -15.88
N ASN A 57 47.34 -20.75 -15.57
CA ASN A 57 47.05 -22.12 -15.13
C ASN A 57 47.18 -23.18 -16.23
N SER A 58 47.42 -22.78 -17.48
CA SER A 58 47.58 -23.70 -18.62
C SER A 58 49.04 -23.94 -19.02
N GLN A 59 50.02 -23.33 -18.35
CA GLN A 59 51.45 -23.45 -18.70
C GLN A 59 52.37 -23.73 -17.51
N SER A 60 51.99 -24.61 -16.59
CA SER A 60 52.95 -25.34 -15.75
C SER A 60 52.31 -26.55 -15.06
N ALA A 61 52.01 -27.60 -15.83
CA ALA A 61 51.90 -28.95 -15.27
C ALA A 61 52.27 -29.97 -16.35
N ALA A 62 53.35 -30.71 -16.11
CA ALA A 62 53.58 -32.00 -16.73
C ALA A 62 52.32 -32.89 -16.57
N PRO A 63 52.05 -33.84 -17.49
CA PRO A 63 50.79 -34.57 -17.49
C PRO A 63 50.68 -35.42 -16.22
N HIS A 64 49.93 -34.94 -15.22
CA HIS A 64 49.61 -35.72 -14.05
C HIS A 64 48.44 -36.63 -14.45
N SER A 65 48.70 -37.94 -14.40
CA SER A 65 47.74 -38.95 -14.80
C SER A 65 46.43 -38.80 -14.03
N ASP A 66 45.31 -39.07 -14.72
CA ASP A 66 44.01 -39.37 -14.11
C ASP A 66 44.17 -40.51 -13.10
N LYS A 67 44.48 -40.19 -11.85
CA LYS A 67 44.27 -41.09 -10.72
C LYS A 67 42.82 -40.93 -10.34
N LEU A 68 42.06 -42.01 -10.56
CA LEU A 68 40.73 -42.21 -10.01
C LEU A 68 40.66 -41.69 -8.57
N GLY A 69 39.57 -40.98 -8.28
CA GLY A 69 39.31 -40.30 -7.03
C GLY A 69 39.67 -41.13 -5.80
N ASP A 70 40.16 -40.41 -4.80
CA ASP A 70 40.60 -40.90 -3.50
C ASP A 70 39.58 -41.92 -2.92
N VAL A 71 39.91 -43.22 -3.03
CA VAL A 71 39.02 -44.32 -2.62
C VAL A 71 38.97 -44.34 -1.10
N ARG A 72 37.88 -43.80 -0.53
CA ARG A 72 37.63 -43.77 0.91
C ARG A 72 37.41 -45.21 1.40
N LYS A 73 38.18 -45.63 2.40
CA LYS A 73 38.05 -46.95 3.04
C LYS A 73 37.35 -46.83 4.39
N CYS A 74 36.66 -47.89 4.80
CA CYS A 74 36.05 -47.95 6.11
C CYS A 74 37.12 -48.00 7.21
N PRO A 75 37.09 -47.10 8.21
CA PRO A 75 38.09 -47.09 9.28
C PRO A 75 37.98 -48.31 10.22
N ALA A 76 36.87 -49.04 10.20
CA ALA A 76 36.66 -50.22 11.04
C ALA A 76 36.98 -51.55 10.34
N CYS A 77 36.67 -51.71 9.04
CA CYS A 77 36.86 -52.98 8.33
C CYS A 77 37.72 -52.90 7.07
N GLY A 78 38.13 -51.70 6.64
CA GLY A 78 38.95 -51.49 5.45
C GLY A 78 38.22 -51.64 4.11
N ALA A 79 36.93 -51.97 4.11
CA ALA A 79 36.12 -52.07 2.90
C ALA A 79 36.03 -50.72 2.15
N ILE A 80 35.85 -50.77 0.83
CA ILE A 80 35.68 -49.56 0.02
C ILE A 80 34.34 -48.93 0.40
N ALA A 81 34.38 -47.73 0.97
CA ALA A 81 33.17 -47.03 1.34
C ALA A 81 32.51 -46.45 0.07
N GLU A 82 31.23 -46.76 -0.12
CA GLU A 82 30.42 -46.10 -1.15
C GLU A 82 30.39 -44.59 -0.87
N SER A 83 30.47 -43.79 -1.95
CA SER A 83 30.36 -42.34 -1.84
C SER A 83 29.02 -41.98 -1.21
N PHE A 84 29.03 -41.10 -0.21
CA PHE A 84 27.84 -40.60 0.49
C PHE A 84 27.13 -41.61 1.43
N ALA A 85 27.73 -42.77 1.74
CA ALA A 85 27.17 -43.71 2.71
C ALA A 85 27.41 -43.24 4.16
N THR A 86 26.40 -43.39 5.04
CA THR A 86 26.47 -43.09 6.49
C THR A 86 26.86 -44.29 7.34
N LYS A 87 26.72 -45.50 6.78
CA LYS A 87 27.09 -46.79 7.39
C LYS A 87 27.89 -47.60 6.38
N CYS A 88 28.89 -48.34 6.86
CA CYS A 88 29.59 -49.30 6.02
C CYS A 88 28.67 -50.49 5.68
N SER A 89 28.54 -50.82 4.40
CA SER A 89 27.80 -51.98 3.89
C SER A 89 28.29 -53.32 4.44
N ASP A 90 29.60 -53.42 4.72
CA ASP A 90 30.23 -54.70 5.09
C ASP A 90 30.33 -54.92 6.60
N CYS A 91 30.53 -53.86 7.41
CA CYS A 91 30.71 -53.99 8.85
C CYS A 91 29.71 -53.21 9.71
N GLY A 92 28.81 -52.43 9.10
CA GLY A 92 27.78 -51.67 9.81
C GLY A 92 28.30 -50.49 10.65
N THR A 93 29.61 -50.21 10.65
CA THR A 93 30.17 -49.07 11.40
C THR A 93 29.71 -47.75 10.80
N GLU A 94 29.24 -46.84 11.67
CA GLU A 94 28.82 -45.49 11.30
C GLU A 94 30.02 -44.58 11.05
N PHE A 95 29.98 -43.85 9.93
CA PHE A 95 31.02 -42.90 9.59
C PHE A 95 30.83 -41.59 10.36
N ARG A 96 31.61 -41.38 11.42
CA ARG A 96 31.63 -40.11 12.17
C ARG A 96 32.64 -39.15 11.54
N ASN A 97 32.18 -38.02 11.03
CA ASN A 97 33.03 -37.08 10.30
C ASN A 97 33.25 -35.80 11.13
N ILE A 98 34.35 -35.77 11.90
CA ILE A 98 34.70 -34.67 12.83
C ILE A 98 34.92 -33.34 12.08
N GLU A 99 35.36 -33.40 10.82
CA GLU A 99 35.62 -32.22 9.99
C GLU A 99 34.32 -31.50 9.56
N VAL A 100 33.16 -32.18 9.61
CA VAL A 100 31.90 -31.64 9.07
C VAL A 100 31.24 -30.62 10.00
N SER A 101 31.41 -30.72 11.32
CA SER A 101 30.92 -29.69 12.26
C SER A 101 31.58 -28.33 12.02
N SER A 102 32.84 -28.31 11.58
CA SER A 102 33.56 -27.07 11.25
C SER A 102 32.93 -26.31 10.06
N SER A 103 32.33 -27.04 9.11
CA SER A 103 31.76 -26.43 7.90
C SER A 103 30.47 -25.65 8.16
N VAL A 104 29.62 -26.14 9.06
CA VAL A 104 28.37 -25.46 9.46
C VAL A 104 28.68 -24.27 10.36
N ILE A 105 29.66 -24.41 11.26
CA ILE A 105 30.14 -23.30 12.10
C ILE A 105 30.68 -22.16 11.22
N ARG A 106 31.59 -22.48 10.29
CA ARG A 106 32.18 -21.50 9.36
C ARG A 106 31.13 -20.80 8.48
N PHE A 107 30.04 -21.48 8.15
CA PHE A 107 28.93 -20.87 7.41
C PHE A 107 28.27 -19.73 8.21
N PHE A 108 27.93 -20.00 9.47
CA PHE A 108 27.28 -19.00 10.32
C PHE A 108 28.25 -17.88 10.69
N GLU A 109 29.53 -18.18 10.92
CA GLU A 109 30.56 -17.15 11.12
C GLU A 109 30.64 -16.19 9.92
N LYS A 110 30.66 -16.70 8.68
CA LYS A 110 30.64 -15.87 7.47
C LYS A 110 29.36 -15.03 7.34
N LEU A 111 28.22 -15.57 7.76
CA LEU A 111 26.97 -14.79 7.78
C LEU A 111 27.01 -13.64 8.77
N ASP A 112 27.61 -13.87 9.94
CA ASP A 112 27.75 -12.87 10.99
C ASP A 112 28.79 -11.81 10.61
N GLU A 113 29.89 -12.20 9.96
CA GLU A 113 30.88 -11.28 9.39
C GLU A 113 30.25 -10.33 8.36
N ILE A 114 29.46 -10.86 7.43
CA ILE A 114 28.72 -10.03 6.46
C ILE A 114 27.73 -9.11 7.18
N GLU A 115 27.00 -9.61 8.19
CA GLU A 115 26.08 -8.78 8.98
C GLU A 115 26.80 -7.65 9.72
N ALA A 116 28.02 -7.89 10.22
CA ALA A 116 28.83 -6.88 10.90
C ALA A 116 29.19 -5.69 9.98
N THR A 117 29.23 -5.90 8.67
CA THR A 117 29.47 -4.83 7.67
C THR A 117 28.24 -3.97 7.36
N ARG A 118 27.11 -4.18 8.05
CA ARG A 118 25.85 -3.49 7.76
C ARG A 118 25.90 -2.03 8.20
N ASP A 119 25.66 -1.12 7.26
CA ASP A 119 25.46 0.30 7.55
C ASP A 119 24.13 0.55 8.26
N SER A 120 24.20 1.22 9.42
CA SER A 120 23.05 1.52 10.29
C SER A 120 22.09 2.58 9.73
N SER A 121 22.46 3.29 8.66
CA SER A 121 21.67 4.37 8.06
C SER A 121 20.38 3.89 7.33
N PHE A 122 20.28 2.60 7.02
CA PHE A 122 19.23 2.02 6.17
C PHE A 122 17.82 1.98 6.83
N TYR A 123 17.72 2.05 8.16
CA TYR A 123 16.46 1.89 8.90
C TYR A 123 15.94 3.15 9.62
N THR A 124 16.43 4.35 9.29
CA THR A 124 15.94 5.58 9.93
C THR A 124 14.44 5.77 9.65
N GLN A 125 13.59 5.41 10.63
CA GLN A 125 12.14 5.59 10.55
C GLN A 125 11.78 7.02 10.93
N ASN A 126 11.37 7.81 9.95
CA ASN A 126 10.65 9.06 10.21
C ASN A 126 9.21 8.71 10.65
N THR A 127 8.99 8.63 11.95
CA THR A 127 7.64 8.61 12.53
C THR A 127 7.32 9.98 13.12
N SER A 128 6.79 10.87 12.30
CA SER A 128 6.06 12.04 12.78
C SER A 128 4.87 12.31 11.87
N SER A 129 3.79 11.55 12.04
CA SER A 129 2.49 12.00 11.54
C SER A 129 1.88 12.90 12.61
N ASN A 130 2.24 14.18 12.61
CA ASN A 130 1.48 15.20 13.34
C ASN A 130 0.11 15.33 12.68
N ILE A 131 -0.91 14.76 13.32
CA ILE A 131 -2.29 14.84 12.85
C ILE A 131 -2.79 16.24 13.18
N ASN A 132 -2.74 17.15 12.19
CA ASN A 132 -3.30 18.49 12.33
C ASN A 132 -4.83 18.45 12.42
N LEU A 133 -5.46 19.37 13.15
CA LEU A 133 -6.94 19.50 13.28
C LEU A 133 -7.66 19.62 11.92
N VAL A 134 -7.00 20.22 10.92
CA VAL A 134 -7.48 20.32 9.53
C VAL A 134 -7.61 18.93 8.88
N THR A 135 -6.70 18.00 9.19
CA THR A 135 -6.75 16.60 8.73
C THR A 135 -7.94 15.84 9.32
N ILE A 136 -8.36 16.17 10.54
CA ILE A 136 -9.52 15.56 11.24
C ILE A 136 -10.82 16.09 10.63
N ALA A 137 -10.90 17.39 10.33
CA ALA A 137 -12.05 18.01 9.66
C ALA A 137 -12.22 17.52 8.21
N LEU A 138 -11.13 17.38 7.45
CA LEU A 138 -11.13 16.76 6.11
C LEU A 138 -11.54 15.28 6.17
N TRP A 139 -11.14 14.56 7.21
CA TRP A 139 -11.55 13.17 7.41
C TRP A 139 -13.06 13.06 7.61
N LEU A 140 -13.69 13.96 8.36
CA LEU A 140 -15.15 13.95 8.60
C LEU A 140 -15.97 14.24 7.34
N PHE A 141 -15.52 15.14 6.46
CA PHE A 141 -16.30 15.57 5.28
C PHE A 141 -16.06 14.69 4.04
N PHE A 142 -14.87 14.10 3.90
CA PHE A 142 -14.49 13.24 2.78
C PHE A 142 -14.34 11.75 3.17
N TRP A 143 -14.86 11.33 4.33
CA TRP A 143 -14.72 9.98 4.92
C TRP A 143 -14.98 8.83 3.93
N PRO A 144 -16.05 8.83 3.09
CA PRO A 144 -16.33 7.70 2.21
C PRO A 144 -15.31 7.57 1.07
N PHE A 145 -14.90 8.70 0.48
CA PHE A 145 -13.97 8.75 -0.65
C PHE A 145 -12.52 8.55 -0.17
N LEU A 146 -12.14 9.17 0.95
CA LEU A 146 -10.81 9.03 1.53
C LEU A 146 -10.56 7.64 2.10
N ILE A 147 -11.56 6.94 2.65
CA ILE A 147 -11.38 5.55 3.08
C ILE A 147 -11.13 4.64 1.90
N PHE A 148 -11.85 4.83 0.80
CA PHE A 148 -11.64 4.02 -0.39
C PHE A 148 -10.25 4.27 -0.99
N PHE A 149 -9.87 5.54 -1.19
CA PHE A 149 -8.55 5.89 -1.73
C PHE A 149 -7.40 5.53 -0.76
N LYS A 150 -7.52 5.81 0.54
CA LYS A 150 -6.51 5.40 1.52
C LYS A 150 -6.46 3.89 1.69
N GLY A 151 -7.59 3.18 1.61
CA GLY A 151 -7.65 1.73 1.63
C GLY A 151 -6.94 1.13 0.42
N LEU A 152 -7.18 1.68 -0.77
CA LEU A 152 -6.49 1.28 -2.00
C LEU A 152 -4.98 1.57 -1.92
N GLN A 153 -4.60 2.78 -1.47
CA GLN A 153 -3.20 3.14 -1.23
C GLN A 153 -2.54 2.26 -0.17
N PHE A 154 -3.26 1.89 0.88
CA PHE A 154 -2.80 0.96 1.91
C PHE A 154 -2.53 -0.42 1.32
N ILE A 155 -3.42 -0.94 0.47
CA ILE A 155 -3.22 -2.22 -0.23
C ILE A 155 -1.98 -2.15 -1.15
N ILE A 156 -1.87 -1.10 -1.98
CA ILE A 156 -0.73 -0.93 -2.92
C ILE A 156 0.60 -0.79 -2.17
N ASN A 157 0.63 -0.05 -1.07
CA ASN A 157 1.88 0.16 -0.31
C ASN A 157 2.25 -1.07 0.52
N LYS A 158 1.28 -1.80 1.05
CA LYS A 158 1.52 -3.01 1.84
C LYS A 158 1.81 -4.25 0.99
N SER A 159 1.44 -4.26 -0.29
CA SER A 159 1.80 -5.34 -1.23
C SER A 159 3.24 -5.28 -1.75
N LYS A 160 3.93 -4.13 -1.63
CA LYS A 160 5.34 -4.00 -2.02
C LYS A 160 6.22 -5.01 -1.27
N PRO A 161 7.25 -5.59 -1.92
CA PRO A 161 8.21 -6.49 -1.28
C PRO A 161 8.97 -5.78 -0.15
N ALA A 162 9.62 -6.57 0.70
CA ALA A 162 10.48 -6.02 1.75
C ALA A 162 11.61 -5.19 1.14
N LYS A 163 12.03 -4.13 1.83
CA LYS A 163 13.31 -3.46 1.53
C LYS A 163 14.45 -4.45 1.72
N TRP A 164 15.36 -4.49 0.75
CA TRP A 164 16.50 -5.42 0.71
C TRP A 164 17.78 -4.61 0.52
N SER A 165 18.73 -4.76 1.45
CA SER A 165 20.03 -4.07 1.38
C SER A 165 21.05 -4.86 0.53
N THR A 166 22.16 -4.21 0.19
CA THR A 166 23.31 -4.88 -0.44
C THR A 166 23.88 -5.98 0.45
N THR A 167 23.94 -5.74 1.77
CA THR A 167 24.32 -6.75 2.77
C THR A 167 23.36 -7.94 2.75
N ASP A 168 22.04 -7.72 2.67
CA ASP A 168 21.05 -8.79 2.60
C ASP A 168 21.21 -9.65 1.34
N ALA A 169 21.48 -9.03 0.19
CA ALA A 169 21.73 -9.73 -1.07
C ALA A 169 22.97 -10.63 -0.99
N ARG A 170 24.07 -10.12 -0.42
CA ARG A 170 25.31 -10.91 -0.19
C ARG A 170 25.05 -12.09 0.75
N LYS A 171 24.26 -11.90 1.81
CA LYS A 171 23.88 -13.00 2.71
C LYS A 171 22.98 -14.02 2.02
N GLU A 172 22.00 -13.59 1.23
CA GLU A 172 21.15 -14.48 0.45
C GLU A 172 21.96 -15.36 -0.49
N GLU A 173 22.88 -14.76 -1.23
CA GLU A 173 23.79 -15.47 -2.13
C GLU A 173 24.63 -16.50 -1.37
N LEU A 174 25.22 -16.11 -0.23
CA LEU A 174 25.97 -17.02 0.62
C LEU A 174 25.08 -18.19 1.09
N VAL A 175 23.87 -17.93 1.57
CA VAL A 175 22.95 -18.99 2.05
C VAL A 175 22.65 -19.99 0.93
N LEU A 176 22.31 -19.50 -0.27
CA LEU A 176 21.88 -20.36 -1.37
C LEU A 176 23.04 -21.14 -2.00
N ASN A 177 24.25 -20.57 -2.03
CA ASN A 177 25.41 -21.17 -2.69
C ASN A 177 26.32 -21.97 -1.75
N TYR A 178 26.15 -21.87 -0.42
CA TYR A 178 27.01 -22.61 0.51
C TYR A 178 26.84 -24.14 0.35
N PRO A 179 27.93 -24.93 0.32
CA PRO A 179 27.82 -26.38 0.13
C PRO A 179 27.07 -27.06 1.28
N VAL A 180 26.23 -28.03 0.93
CA VAL A 180 25.50 -28.84 1.90
C VAL A 180 26.38 -30.02 2.34
N PRO A 181 26.55 -30.25 3.65
CA PRO A 181 27.31 -31.37 4.17
C PRO A 181 26.68 -32.71 3.78
N VAL A 182 27.51 -33.75 3.76
CA VAL A 182 27.12 -35.11 3.33
C VAL A 182 26.87 -36.06 4.50
N SER A 183 27.50 -35.80 5.66
CA SER A 183 27.31 -36.62 6.85
C SER A 183 25.92 -36.42 7.45
N LYS A 184 25.37 -37.47 8.06
CA LYS A 184 24.11 -37.44 8.82
C LYS A 184 24.08 -36.32 9.86
N GLU A 185 25.12 -36.20 10.68
CA GLU A 185 25.21 -35.22 11.76
C GLU A 185 25.21 -33.79 11.21
N GLY A 186 26.06 -33.53 10.21
CA GLY A 186 26.11 -32.22 9.55
C GLY A 186 24.80 -31.83 8.85
N ILE A 187 24.08 -32.79 8.26
CA ILE A 187 22.76 -32.53 7.66
C ILE A 187 21.76 -32.15 8.75
N LEU A 188 21.68 -32.92 9.84
CA LEU A 188 20.76 -32.66 10.95
C LEU A 188 21.07 -31.33 11.65
N GLU A 189 22.34 -31.05 11.92
CA GLU A 189 22.78 -29.80 12.52
C GLU A 189 22.43 -28.61 11.63
N PHE A 190 22.80 -28.66 10.35
CA PHE A 190 22.54 -27.56 9.44
C PHE A 190 21.04 -27.36 9.20
N LEU A 191 20.27 -28.45 9.09
CA LEU A 191 18.83 -28.42 8.96
C LEU A 191 18.17 -27.78 10.19
N THR A 192 18.56 -28.20 11.39
CA THR A 192 18.01 -27.69 12.66
C THR A 192 18.32 -26.21 12.83
N LEU A 193 19.57 -25.80 12.56
CA LEU A 193 19.96 -24.40 12.62
C LEU A 193 19.22 -23.56 11.57
N SER A 194 19.07 -24.06 10.34
CA SER A 194 18.31 -23.38 9.29
C SER A 194 16.82 -23.25 9.64
N ALA A 195 16.22 -24.31 10.17
CA ALA A 195 14.82 -24.32 10.60
C ALA A 195 14.58 -23.32 11.74
N SER A 196 15.54 -23.17 12.66
CA SER A 196 15.47 -22.17 13.75
C SER A 196 15.41 -20.71 13.25
N LYS A 197 15.85 -20.45 12.00
CA LYS A 197 15.77 -19.11 11.38
C LYS A 197 14.39 -18.82 10.79
N ILE A 198 13.50 -19.81 10.69
CA ILE A 198 12.13 -19.61 10.21
C ILE A 198 11.27 -18.95 11.29
N ASN A 199 10.64 -17.83 10.94
CA ASN A 199 9.85 -17.02 11.86
C ASN A 199 8.33 -17.12 11.60
N THR A 200 7.52 -17.18 12.65
CA THR A 200 6.05 -17.09 12.53
C THR A 200 5.58 -15.64 12.46
N ALA A 201 4.58 -15.35 11.62
CA ALA A 201 3.95 -14.04 11.53
C ALA A 201 2.60 -14.00 12.27
N SER A 202 2.36 -12.90 13.00
CA SER A 202 1.07 -12.56 13.59
C SER A 202 0.22 -11.75 12.60
N TYR A 203 -1.11 -11.85 12.71
CA TYR A 203 -2.03 -11.05 11.88
C TYR A 203 -1.85 -9.54 12.07
N PHE A 204 -1.55 -9.09 13.29
CA PHE A 204 -1.46 -7.67 13.61
C PHE A 204 -0.22 -7.00 12.99
N SER A 205 0.94 -7.67 13.03
CA SER A 205 2.20 -7.14 12.49
C SER A 205 2.45 -7.53 11.02
N LEU A 206 1.49 -8.21 10.39
CA LEU A 206 1.69 -8.94 9.13
C LEU A 206 2.23 -8.08 7.99
N PHE A 207 1.80 -6.82 7.92
CA PHE A 207 2.23 -5.87 6.90
C PHE A 207 3.28 -4.87 7.40
N SER A 208 3.87 -5.09 8.57
CA SER A 208 5.02 -4.31 9.04
C SER A 208 6.25 -4.61 8.19
N GLU A 209 7.15 -3.63 8.05
CA GLU A 209 8.37 -3.79 7.26
C GLU A 209 9.23 -4.95 7.81
N GLN A 210 9.32 -5.06 9.14
CA GLN A 210 10.03 -6.15 9.81
C GLN A 210 9.43 -7.53 9.50
N THR A 211 8.11 -7.66 9.45
CA THR A 211 7.47 -8.95 9.14
C THR A 211 7.61 -9.31 7.66
N LYS A 212 7.56 -8.31 6.76
CA LYS A 212 7.89 -8.52 5.34
C LYS A 212 9.32 -9.02 5.18
N TYR A 213 10.28 -8.37 5.82
CA TYR A 213 11.69 -8.77 5.85
C TYR A 213 11.86 -10.20 6.36
N LYS A 214 11.26 -10.54 7.51
CA LYS A 214 11.26 -11.91 8.06
C LYS A 214 10.64 -12.92 7.10
N ASN A 215 9.53 -12.60 6.46
CA ASN A 215 8.89 -13.50 5.49
C ASN A 215 9.73 -13.72 4.22
N THR A 216 10.46 -12.70 3.76
CA THR A 216 11.43 -12.86 2.66
C THR A 216 12.55 -13.82 3.07
N TRP A 217 13.14 -13.61 4.25
CA TRP A 217 14.15 -14.53 4.81
C TRP A 217 13.61 -15.95 5.00
N ASN A 218 12.38 -16.12 5.47
CA ASN A 218 11.76 -17.45 5.58
C ASN A 218 11.73 -18.19 4.24
N LYS A 219 11.46 -17.49 3.13
CA LYS A 219 11.47 -18.10 1.79
C LYS A 219 12.88 -18.55 1.39
N ILE A 220 13.90 -17.75 1.69
CA ILE A 220 15.31 -18.07 1.40
C ILE A 220 15.76 -19.28 2.22
N TRP A 221 15.52 -19.24 3.54
CA TRP A 221 15.83 -20.37 4.43
C TRP A 221 15.05 -21.63 4.07
N LEU A 222 13.79 -21.51 3.64
CA LEU A 222 13.02 -22.66 3.17
C LEU A 222 13.65 -23.29 1.91
N LYS A 223 14.10 -22.46 0.94
CA LYS A 223 14.85 -22.98 -0.23
C LYS A 223 16.11 -23.74 0.22
N LYS A 224 16.84 -23.21 1.20
CA LYS A 224 18.03 -23.88 1.74
C LYS A 224 17.68 -25.20 2.42
N ILE A 225 16.65 -25.21 3.24
CA ILE A 225 16.11 -26.41 3.89
C ILE A 225 15.71 -27.46 2.84
N GLU A 226 15.10 -27.05 1.73
CA GLU A 226 14.74 -27.95 0.64
C GLU A 226 15.98 -28.51 -0.08
N GLN A 227 17.04 -27.72 -0.29
CA GLN A 227 18.32 -28.23 -0.78
C GLN A 227 18.95 -29.25 0.18
N ILE A 228 18.91 -28.98 1.49
CA ILE A 228 19.41 -29.89 2.53
C ILE A 228 18.60 -31.19 2.49
N ASN A 229 17.27 -31.11 2.39
CA ASN A 229 16.39 -32.27 2.27
C ASN A 229 16.69 -33.11 1.02
N SER A 230 16.91 -32.47 -0.13
CA SER A 230 17.33 -33.17 -1.35
C SER A 230 18.63 -33.95 -1.14
N LYS A 231 19.63 -33.35 -0.49
CA LYS A 231 20.88 -34.04 -0.16
C LYS A 231 20.66 -35.18 0.84
N ALA A 232 19.87 -34.94 1.89
CA ALA A 232 19.50 -35.94 2.90
C ALA A 232 18.83 -37.17 2.28
N SER A 233 17.87 -36.96 1.37
CA SER A 233 17.17 -38.03 0.66
C SER A 233 18.11 -38.97 -0.13
N ILE A 234 19.28 -38.47 -0.52
CA ILE A 234 20.29 -39.24 -1.27
C ILE A 234 21.26 -39.91 -0.30
N SER A 235 21.78 -39.16 0.68
CA SER A 235 22.78 -39.64 1.64
C SER A 235 22.21 -40.60 2.69
N MET A 236 20.90 -40.57 2.94
CA MET A 236 20.24 -41.32 4.02
C MET A 236 19.30 -42.41 3.49
N LYS A 237 19.48 -42.85 2.24
CA LYS A 237 18.62 -43.89 1.60
C LYS A 237 18.52 -45.18 2.41
N SER A 238 19.55 -45.54 3.17
CA SER A 238 19.60 -46.74 4.00
C SER A 238 19.16 -46.54 5.46
N ASP A 239 18.88 -45.29 5.88
CA ASP A 239 18.54 -44.91 7.25
C ASP A 239 17.18 -44.18 7.28
N THR A 240 16.10 -44.97 7.12
CA THR A 240 14.72 -44.47 7.00
C THR A 240 14.26 -43.71 8.25
N GLU A 241 14.68 -44.12 9.43
CA GLU A 241 14.28 -43.50 10.70
C GLU A 241 14.80 -42.06 10.78
N THR A 242 16.09 -41.86 10.53
CA THR A 242 16.68 -40.52 10.57
C THR A 242 16.16 -39.63 9.45
N TYR A 243 15.93 -40.20 8.25
CA TYR A 243 15.32 -39.43 7.16
C TYR A 243 13.88 -38.99 7.50
N SER A 244 13.14 -39.78 8.29
CA SER A 244 11.81 -39.37 8.77
C SER A 244 11.88 -38.14 9.68
N GLU A 245 12.87 -38.06 10.58
CA GLU A 245 13.09 -36.88 11.43
C GLU A 245 13.39 -35.64 10.58
N VAL A 246 14.25 -35.77 9.56
CA VAL A 246 14.53 -34.71 8.58
C VAL A 246 13.23 -34.21 7.94
N LEU A 247 12.37 -35.13 7.48
CA LEU A 247 11.08 -34.76 6.87
C LEU A 247 10.18 -34.00 7.85
N THR A 248 10.12 -34.37 9.13
CA THR A 248 9.30 -33.63 10.11
C THR A 248 9.76 -32.17 10.28
N ILE A 249 11.08 -31.92 10.28
CA ILE A 249 11.65 -30.56 10.40
C ILE A 249 11.38 -29.77 9.12
N VAL A 250 11.51 -30.41 7.94
CA VAL A 250 11.21 -29.78 6.65
C VAL A 250 9.73 -29.42 6.54
N GLU A 251 8.84 -30.32 6.94
CA GLU A 251 7.40 -30.11 6.91
C GLU A 251 6.93 -29.02 7.88
N SER A 252 7.48 -28.96 9.09
CA SER A 252 7.20 -27.88 10.04
C SER A 252 7.65 -26.52 9.51
N SER A 253 8.84 -26.44 8.90
CA SER A 253 9.35 -25.22 8.26
C SER A 253 8.47 -24.77 7.08
N ARG A 254 8.01 -25.74 6.27
CA ARG A 254 7.09 -25.51 5.14
C ARG A 254 5.71 -25.04 5.61
N SER A 255 5.18 -25.63 6.67
CA SER A 255 3.85 -25.29 7.18
C SER A 255 3.80 -23.87 7.73
N ILE A 256 4.83 -23.43 8.48
CA ILE A 256 4.96 -22.05 8.98
C ILE A 256 4.98 -21.05 7.81
N THR A 257 5.79 -21.32 6.79
CA THR A 257 5.90 -20.43 5.62
C THR A 257 4.59 -20.35 4.82
N LYS A 258 3.90 -21.49 4.63
CA LYS A 258 2.58 -21.54 4.00
C LYS A 258 1.53 -20.80 4.82
N GLU A 259 1.54 -20.96 6.14
CA GLU A 259 0.59 -20.30 7.04
C GLU A 259 0.77 -18.78 7.00
N ASN A 260 2.00 -18.28 7.05
CA ASN A 260 2.29 -16.84 6.94
C ASN A 260 1.74 -16.27 5.62
N ASN A 261 1.98 -16.94 4.49
CA ASN A 261 1.43 -16.53 3.20
C ASN A 261 -0.11 -16.57 3.19
N ARG A 262 -0.72 -17.62 3.76
CA ARG A 262 -2.18 -17.73 3.87
C ARG A 262 -2.77 -16.59 4.69
N LYS A 263 -2.13 -16.19 5.80
CA LYS A 263 -2.55 -15.04 6.62
C LYS A 263 -2.53 -13.74 5.79
N VAL A 264 -1.49 -13.53 4.97
CA VAL A 264 -1.38 -12.38 4.05
C VAL A 264 -2.58 -12.34 3.11
N PHE A 265 -2.86 -13.44 2.42
CA PHE A 265 -3.96 -13.51 1.46
C PHE A 265 -5.33 -13.34 2.12
N LYS A 266 -5.54 -13.90 3.32
CA LYS A 266 -6.80 -13.71 4.06
C LYS A 266 -7.07 -12.24 4.39
N VAL A 267 -6.05 -11.51 4.88
CA VAL A 267 -6.26 -10.10 5.23
C VAL A 267 -6.44 -9.24 3.97
N LEU A 268 -5.63 -9.46 2.93
CA LEU A 268 -5.80 -8.73 1.66
C LEU A 268 -7.17 -9.01 1.03
N GLY A 269 -7.61 -10.26 0.99
CA GLY A 269 -8.94 -10.64 0.48
C GLY A 269 -10.07 -10.00 1.27
N GLY A 270 -9.99 -10.00 2.61
CA GLY A 270 -10.96 -9.33 3.47
C GLY A 270 -11.06 -7.82 3.22
N MET A 271 -9.92 -7.15 3.03
CA MET A 271 -9.88 -5.72 2.71
C MET A 271 -10.54 -5.41 1.36
N VAL A 272 -10.33 -6.24 0.34
CA VAL A 272 -10.97 -6.08 -0.98
C VAL A 272 -12.49 -6.24 -0.89
N ILE A 273 -12.98 -7.25 -0.17
CA ILE A 273 -14.42 -7.47 0.04
C ILE A 273 -15.05 -6.26 0.75
N LEU A 274 -14.37 -5.72 1.77
CA LEU A 274 -14.85 -4.54 2.50
C LEU A 274 -14.94 -3.30 1.60
N LEU A 275 -13.95 -3.08 0.72
CA LEU A 275 -13.98 -1.97 -0.24
C LEU A 275 -15.14 -2.11 -1.24
N ILE A 276 -15.41 -3.32 -1.73
CA ILE A 276 -16.55 -3.59 -2.63
C ILE A 276 -17.87 -3.34 -1.91
N ALA A 277 -18.03 -3.82 -0.68
CA ALA A 277 -19.24 -3.61 0.12
C ALA A 277 -19.52 -2.12 0.34
N VAL A 278 -18.48 -1.33 0.68
CA VAL A 278 -18.60 0.13 0.82
C VAL A 278 -19.03 0.78 -0.49
N GLY A 279 -18.45 0.38 -1.62
CA GLY A 279 -18.85 0.88 -2.94
C GLY A 279 -20.33 0.60 -3.26
N ILE A 280 -20.82 -0.60 -2.94
CA ILE A 280 -22.23 -0.98 -3.12
C ILE A 280 -23.13 -0.11 -2.22
N CYS A 281 -22.77 0.07 -0.95
CA CYS A 281 -23.55 0.91 -0.03
C CYS A 281 -23.67 2.34 -0.54
N ILE A 282 -22.58 2.94 -1.04
CA ILE A 282 -22.59 4.28 -1.63
C ILE A 282 -23.53 4.34 -2.85
N GLY A 283 -23.44 3.33 -3.74
CA GLY A 283 -24.32 3.25 -4.92
C GLY A 283 -25.81 3.17 -4.56
N ILE A 284 -26.17 2.36 -3.56
CA ILE A 284 -27.54 2.24 -3.06
C ILE A 284 -28.02 3.55 -2.45
N SER A 285 -27.20 4.21 -1.60
CA SER A 285 -27.54 5.49 -0.99
C SER A 285 -27.80 6.58 -2.03
N ASN A 286 -26.98 6.67 -3.08
CA ASN A 286 -27.16 7.65 -4.16
C ASN A 286 -28.47 7.41 -4.91
N LYS A 287 -28.76 6.16 -5.27
CA LYS A 287 -30.00 5.78 -5.98
C LYS A 287 -31.25 6.07 -5.15
N LEU A 288 -31.20 5.81 -3.84
CA LEU A 288 -32.30 6.14 -2.93
C LEU A 288 -32.53 7.66 -2.86
N ASN A 289 -31.46 8.46 -2.85
CA ASN A 289 -31.58 9.91 -2.80
C ASN A 289 -32.19 10.49 -4.08
N GLU A 290 -31.78 9.99 -5.25
CA GLU A 290 -32.32 10.40 -6.54
C GLU A 290 -33.83 10.12 -6.66
N ASN A 291 -34.24 8.90 -6.30
CA ASN A 291 -35.65 8.52 -6.26
C ASN A 291 -36.48 9.38 -5.31
N ARG A 292 -35.89 9.77 -4.18
CA ARG A 292 -36.56 10.61 -3.20
C ARG A 292 -36.75 12.03 -3.75
N ASN A 293 -35.71 12.59 -4.36
CA ASN A 293 -35.74 13.93 -4.95
C ASN A 293 -36.75 14.04 -6.11
N SER A 294 -36.84 13.01 -6.97
CA SER A 294 -37.81 12.98 -8.07
C SER A 294 -39.26 12.90 -7.57
N ASN A 295 -39.51 12.17 -6.48
CA ASN A 295 -40.83 12.13 -5.84
C ASN A 295 -41.21 13.52 -5.29
N TYR A 296 -40.32 14.19 -4.56
CA TYR A 296 -40.60 15.52 -4.02
C TYR A 296 -40.84 16.58 -5.09
N ALA A 297 -40.05 16.57 -6.18
CA ALA A 297 -40.28 17.46 -7.31
C ALA A 297 -41.71 17.31 -7.90
N SER A 298 -42.23 16.07 -7.95
CA SER A 298 -43.60 15.80 -8.40
C SER A 298 -44.68 16.32 -7.43
N LYS A 299 -44.42 16.25 -6.11
CA LYS A 299 -45.32 16.77 -5.08
C LYS A 299 -45.33 18.30 -5.07
N VAL A 300 -44.17 18.95 -5.18
CA VAL A 300 -44.06 20.43 -5.28
C VAL A 300 -44.82 20.94 -6.51
N LYS A 301 -44.67 20.29 -7.66
CA LYS A 301 -45.41 20.63 -8.89
C LYS A 301 -46.93 20.47 -8.74
N SER A 302 -47.37 19.49 -7.95
CA SER A 302 -48.81 19.32 -7.65
C SER A 302 -49.32 20.43 -6.73
N ALA A 303 -48.53 20.82 -5.72
CA ALA A 303 -48.87 21.94 -4.86
C ALA A 303 -48.91 23.28 -5.62
N GLU A 304 -47.99 23.51 -6.55
CA GLU A 304 -48.00 24.71 -7.43
C GLU A 304 -49.31 24.83 -8.21
N LYS A 305 -49.80 23.73 -8.81
CA LYS A 305 -51.09 23.73 -9.52
C LYS A 305 -52.27 24.07 -8.61
N LEU A 306 -52.24 23.62 -7.36
CA LEU A 306 -53.28 23.95 -6.38
C LEU A 306 -53.21 25.43 -5.97
N ILE A 307 -52.01 25.98 -5.82
CA ILE A 307 -51.77 27.40 -5.54
C ILE A 307 -52.29 28.27 -6.70
N GLU A 308 -52.02 27.88 -7.96
CA GLU A 308 -52.55 28.55 -9.15
C GLU A 308 -54.08 28.48 -9.23
N SER A 309 -54.68 27.42 -8.67
CA SER A 309 -56.13 27.23 -8.61
C SER A 309 -56.76 27.83 -7.34
N GLU A 310 -56.03 28.64 -6.57
CA GLU A 310 -56.46 29.27 -5.31
C GLU A 310 -56.87 28.28 -4.19
N LYS A 311 -56.52 27.01 -4.31
CA LYS A 311 -56.83 25.94 -3.35
C LYS A 311 -55.73 25.80 -2.30
N TYR A 312 -55.56 26.83 -1.47
CA TYR A 312 -54.44 26.90 -0.53
C TYR A 312 -54.46 25.83 0.57
N ASP A 313 -55.64 25.46 1.08
CA ASP A 313 -55.76 24.46 2.14
C ASP A 313 -55.34 23.06 1.66
N GLU A 314 -55.69 22.73 0.41
CA GLU A 314 -55.26 21.48 -0.24
C GLU A 314 -53.74 21.47 -0.48
N ALA A 315 -53.15 22.60 -0.87
CA ALA A 315 -51.70 22.75 -1.04
C ALA A 315 -50.94 22.65 0.30
N GLU A 316 -51.51 23.18 1.39
CA GLU A 316 -50.93 23.11 2.72
C GLU A 316 -50.99 21.69 3.30
N ALA A 317 -52.06 20.95 3.03
CA ALA A 317 -52.15 19.53 3.35
C ALA A 317 -51.06 18.70 2.65
N LEU A 318 -50.73 19.02 1.39
CA LEU A 318 -49.60 18.39 0.70
C LEU A 318 -48.26 18.72 1.36
N ALA A 319 -48.07 19.95 1.84
CA ALA A 319 -46.85 20.37 2.52
C ALA A 319 -46.64 19.68 3.88
N ALA A 320 -47.70 19.20 4.53
CA ALA A 320 -47.63 18.53 5.82
C ALA A 320 -47.06 17.10 5.75
N ASP A 321 -47.16 16.44 4.58
CA ASP A 321 -46.72 15.06 4.34
C ASP A 321 -45.32 14.96 3.67
N ILE A 322 -44.52 16.02 3.76
CA ILE A 322 -43.24 16.13 3.05
C ILE A 322 -42.12 16.50 4.03
N ASP A 323 -40.87 16.23 3.65
CA ASP A 323 -39.70 16.66 4.41
C ASP A 323 -39.64 18.18 4.59
N ASN A 324 -38.86 18.60 5.58
CA ASN A 324 -38.80 19.99 6.04
C ASN A 324 -38.42 20.99 4.94
N ASP A 325 -37.51 20.62 4.03
CA ASP A 325 -36.99 21.54 3.01
C ASP A 325 -38.07 21.88 1.98
N HIS A 326 -38.71 20.86 1.41
CA HIS A 326 -39.77 21.04 0.41
C HIS A 326 -41.08 21.52 1.04
N SER A 327 -41.35 21.19 2.31
CA SER A 327 -42.47 21.74 3.05
C SER A 327 -42.35 23.27 3.17
N ILE A 328 -41.15 23.77 3.49
CA ILE A 328 -40.86 25.20 3.56
C ILE A 328 -40.98 25.86 2.18
N GLU A 329 -40.53 25.19 1.12
CA GLU A 329 -40.72 25.67 -0.26
C GLU A 329 -42.20 25.87 -0.58
N ILE A 330 -43.05 24.86 -0.34
CA ILE A 330 -44.49 24.93 -0.64
C ILE A 330 -45.15 26.01 0.22
N ARG A 331 -44.88 26.04 1.54
CA ARG A 331 -45.46 27.05 2.45
C ARG A 331 -45.06 28.48 2.07
N SER A 332 -43.81 28.68 1.66
CA SER A 332 -43.32 29.97 1.19
C SER A 332 -44.05 30.40 -0.09
N LYS A 333 -44.27 29.48 -1.04
CA LYS A 333 -45.06 29.76 -2.26
C LYS A 333 -46.52 30.07 -1.96
N ILE A 334 -47.17 29.34 -1.03
CA ILE A 334 -48.55 29.64 -0.58
C ILE A 334 -48.62 31.05 -0.01
N GLN A 335 -47.69 31.40 0.88
CA GLN A 335 -47.65 32.73 1.49
C GLN A 335 -47.41 33.84 0.45
N LEU A 336 -46.52 33.61 -0.51
CA LEU A 336 -46.29 34.54 -1.62
C LEU A 336 -47.55 34.76 -2.45
N ALA A 337 -48.30 33.70 -2.77
CA ALA A 337 -49.55 33.80 -3.52
C ALA A 337 -50.59 34.63 -2.75
N LYS A 338 -50.85 34.30 -1.47
CA LYS A 338 -51.79 35.03 -0.61
C LYS A 338 -51.43 36.52 -0.46
N LEU A 339 -50.15 36.83 -0.28
CA LEU A 339 -49.69 38.22 -0.18
C LEU A 339 -49.74 38.96 -1.51
N THR A 340 -49.49 38.27 -2.63
CA THR A 340 -49.63 38.84 -3.97
C THR A 340 -51.07 39.24 -4.24
N GLU A 341 -52.04 38.36 -3.95
CA GLU A 341 -53.47 38.66 -4.11
C GLU A 341 -53.85 39.93 -3.34
N GLN A 342 -53.40 40.05 -2.09
CA GLN A 342 -53.62 41.25 -1.28
C GLN A 342 -52.97 42.50 -1.88
N LEU A 343 -51.77 42.39 -2.47
CA LEU A 343 -51.11 43.49 -3.17
C LEU A 343 -51.89 43.90 -4.43
N ASP A 344 -52.41 42.94 -5.20
CA ASP A 344 -53.14 43.21 -6.44
C ASP A 344 -54.45 43.97 -6.18
N THR A 345 -55.08 43.79 -5.01
CA THR A 345 -56.24 44.61 -4.59
C THR A 345 -55.94 46.10 -4.42
N LEU A 346 -54.65 46.48 -4.33
CA LEU A 346 -54.24 47.88 -4.17
C LEU A 346 -54.13 48.61 -5.52
N GLU A 347 -53.99 47.89 -6.62
CA GLU A 347 -53.89 48.46 -7.98
C GLU A 347 -55.03 49.44 -8.33
N PRO A 348 -56.33 49.14 -8.09
CA PRO A 348 -57.40 50.11 -8.35
C PRO A 348 -57.30 51.37 -7.46
N LEU A 349 -56.71 51.29 -6.27
CA LEU A 349 -56.52 52.45 -5.39
C LEU A 349 -55.47 53.42 -5.94
N ILE A 350 -54.50 52.91 -6.71
CA ILE A 350 -53.48 53.73 -7.40
C ILE A 350 -54.17 54.63 -8.43
N GLN A 351 -55.09 54.07 -9.22
CA GLN A 351 -55.86 54.81 -10.24
C GLN A 351 -56.72 55.91 -9.62
N ASN A 352 -57.31 55.64 -8.46
CA ASN A 352 -58.11 56.60 -7.70
C ASN A 352 -57.28 57.61 -6.88
N LYS A 353 -55.94 57.56 -6.98
CA LYS A 353 -54.99 58.44 -6.27
C LYS A 353 -55.11 58.40 -4.74
N GLU A 354 -55.56 57.29 -4.16
CA GLU A 354 -55.75 57.13 -2.71
C GLU A 354 -54.45 56.75 -1.97
N TYR A 355 -53.38 57.50 -2.21
CA TYR A 355 -52.00 57.14 -1.79
C TYR A 355 -51.82 56.89 -0.29
N SER A 356 -52.58 57.58 0.57
CA SER A 356 -52.50 57.38 2.02
C SER A 356 -53.00 55.99 2.44
N LYS A 357 -54.03 55.45 1.77
CA LYS A 357 -54.55 54.11 2.07
C LYS A 357 -53.59 53.03 1.58
N ILE A 358 -53.00 53.23 0.39
CA ILE A 358 -52.02 52.32 -0.19
C ILE A 358 -50.79 52.22 0.69
N ARG A 359 -50.25 53.36 1.16
CA ARG A 359 -49.12 53.38 2.08
C ARG A 359 -49.41 52.55 3.34
N LEU A 360 -50.56 52.76 3.98
CA LEU A 360 -50.93 52.02 5.19
C LEU A 360 -51.12 50.52 4.93
N ALA A 361 -51.65 50.15 3.76
CA ALA A 361 -51.78 48.75 3.38
C ALA A 361 -50.40 48.10 3.15
N LEU A 362 -49.50 48.78 2.43
CA LEU A 362 -48.13 48.32 2.23
C LEU A 362 -47.37 48.17 3.56
N GLU A 363 -47.51 49.09 4.50
CA GLU A 363 -46.87 48.99 5.83
C GLU A 363 -47.42 47.81 6.66
N LYS A 364 -48.67 47.40 6.43
CA LYS A 364 -49.31 46.27 7.13
C LYS A 364 -48.98 44.91 6.52
N LEU A 365 -48.81 44.83 5.20
CA LEU A 365 -48.50 43.58 4.50
C LEU A 365 -47.07 43.15 4.81
N ARG A 366 -46.94 42.10 5.63
CA ARG A 366 -45.67 41.63 6.21
C ARG A 366 -45.49 40.15 5.93
N TRP A 367 -44.27 39.77 5.54
CA TRP A 367 -43.90 38.37 5.42
C TRP A 367 -43.74 37.73 6.81
N ALA A 368 -44.46 36.63 7.06
CA ALA A 368 -44.26 35.78 8.22
C ALA A 368 -43.15 34.75 7.93
N ARG A 369 -42.14 34.66 8.79
CA ARG A 369 -41.05 33.71 8.58
C ARG A 369 -41.52 32.27 8.78
N VAL A 370 -41.23 31.39 7.83
CA VAL A 370 -41.59 29.96 7.88
C VAL A 370 -40.37 29.06 8.13
N SER A 371 -39.16 29.51 7.81
CA SER A 371 -37.91 28.77 8.03
C SER A 371 -37.41 28.82 9.49
N ASN A 372 -36.58 27.83 9.86
CA ASN A 372 -35.90 27.80 11.14
C ASN A 372 -34.68 28.75 11.14
N LYS A 373 -34.53 29.56 12.19
CA LYS A 373 -33.46 30.57 12.30
C LYS A 373 -32.04 30.00 12.24
N SER A 374 -31.84 28.76 12.69
CA SER A 374 -30.52 28.12 12.74
C SER A 374 -30.16 27.30 11.51
N ASP A 375 -31.10 27.08 10.59
CA ASP A 375 -30.90 26.22 9.42
C ASP A 375 -30.75 27.06 8.15
N TYR A 376 -29.50 27.20 7.71
CA TYR A 376 -29.13 28.00 6.54
C TYR A 376 -29.81 27.51 5.26
N LYS A 377 -30.01 26.20 5.10
CA LYS A 377 -30.58 25.63 3.87
C LYS A 377 -32.04 26.01 3.73
N THR A 378 -32.79 25.92 4.82
CA THR A 378 -34.22 26.30 4.83
C THR A 378 -34.43 27.80 4.67
N LYS A 379 -33.48 28.61 5.18
CA LYS A 379 -33.47 30.06 4.98
C LYS A 379 -33.30 30.42 3.50
N ASP A 380 -32.36 29.77 2.82
CA ASP A 380 -32.11 30.02 1.39
C ASP A 380 -33.35 29.69 0.55
N ILE A 381 -34.04 28.59 0.86
CA ILE A 381 -35.28 28.20 0.17
C ILE A 381 -36.38 29.27 0.35
N GLU A 382 -36.63 29.73 1.58
CA GLU A 382 -37.64 30.77 1.85
C GLU A 382 -37.29 32.12 1.21
N SER A 383 -35.99 32.45 1.16
CA SER A 383 -35.50 33.74 0.65
C SER A 383 -35.92 34.00 -0.80
N VAL A 384 -36.09 32.95 -1.61
CA VAL A 384 -36.52 33.06 -3.01
C VAL A 384 -37.91 33.67 -3.10
N SER A 385 -38.90 33.12 -2.39
CA SER A 385 -40.27 33.63 -2.39
C SER A 385 -40.38 34.99 -1.70
N TYR A 386 -39.62 35.19 -0.60
CA TYR A 386 -39.59 36.47 0.11
C TYR A 386 -39.11 37.61 -0.78
N LYS A 387 -38.03 37.40 -1.53
CA LYS A 387 -37.47 38.42 -2.43
C LYS A 387 -38.49 38.84 -3.49
N ILE A 388 -39.21 37.89 -4.08
CA ILE A 388 -40.28 38.18 -5.06
C ILE A 388 -41.38 39.04 -4.42
N PHE A 389 -41.78 38.74 -3.18
CA PHE A 389 -42.76 39.54 -2.45
C PHE A 389 -42.27 40.99 -2.24
N VAL A 390 -41.03 41.17 -1.77
CA VAL A 390 -40.44 42.50 -1.54
C VAL A 390 -40.36 43.28 -2.86
N GLU A 391 -39.93 42.66 -3.95
CA GLU A 391 -39.85 43.30 -5.27
C GLU A 391 -41.23 43.77 -5.77
N LYS A 392 -42.27 42.93 -5.65
CA LYS A 392 -43.65 43.32 -6.01
C LYS A 392 -44.16 44.48 -5.14
N LYS A 393 -43.90 44.41 -3.84
CA LYS A 393 -44.28 45.44 -2.88
C LYS A 393 -43.58 46.77 -3.17
N GLU A 394 -42.29 46.72 -3.51
CA GLU A 394 -41.50 47.87 -3.91
C GLU A 394 -41.98 48.47 -5.24
N ALA A 395 -42.35 47.62 -6.22
CA ALA A 395 -42.90 48.07 -7.49
C ALA A 395 -44.17 48.92 -7.31
N ILE A 396 -45.12 48.47 -6.47
CA ILE A 396 -46.31 49.26 -6.12
C ILE A 396 -45.91 50.54 -5.38
N ASN A 397 -44.99 50.45 -4.41
CA ASN A 397 -44.52 51.60 -3.65
C ASN A 397 -43.89 52.69 -4.54
N ASN A 398 -43.17 52.30 -5.58
CA ASN A 398 -42.50 53.21 -6.50
C ASN A 398 -43.48 54.00 -7.38
N GLN A 399 -44.71 53.52 -7.55
CA GLN A 399 -45.79 54.25 -8.22
C GLN A 399 -46.35 55.41 -7.37
N LEU A 400 -46.06 55.45 -6.06
CA LEU A 400 -46.49 56.54 -5.19
C LEU A 400 -45.54 57.75 -5.29
N PRO A 401 -46.06 58.98 -5.13
CA PRO A 401 -45.22 60.17 -4.98
C PRO A 401 -44.21 60.01 -3.83
N GLU A 402 -42.98 60.50 -3.99
CA GLU A 402 -41.87 60.26 -3.05
C GLU A 402 -42.23 60.50 -1.58
N ARG A 403 -42.91 61.62 -1.28
CA ARG A 403 -43.36 61.98 0.07
C ARG A 403 -44.42 61.05 0.68
N LYS A 404 -45.00 60.14 -0.11
CA LYS A 404 -46.08 59.23 0.27
C LYS A 404 -45.67 57.75 0.22
N ARG A 405 -44.42 57.44 -0.14
CA ARG A 405 -43.93 56.07 -0.14
C ARG A 405 -43.93 55.46 1.28
N ALA A 406 -44.23 54.18 1.36
CA ALA A 406 -44.08 53.35 2.54
C ALA A 406 -42.61 52.98 2.75
N VAL A 407 -42.25 52.68 4.00
CA VAL A 407 -40.97 52.04 4.33
C VAL A 407 -41.10 50.54 4.02
N ILE A 408 -40.25 50.04 3.13
CA ILE A 408 -40.23 48.63 2.69
C ILE A 408 -39.13 47.88 3.43
N GLU A 409 -39.35 46.59 3.69
CA GLU A 409 -38.40 45.68 4.32
C GLU A 409 -37.15 45.44 3.47
N SER A 410 -36.07 44.95 4.09
CA SER A 410 -34.85 44.58 3.36
C SER A 410 -35.08 43.44 2.37
N MET A 411 -34.36 43.40 1.25
CA MET A 411 -34.40 42.26 0.32
C MET A 411 -33.84 40.95 0.90
N TYR A 412 -33.25 40.99 2.10
CA TYR A 412 -32.68 39.84 2.80
C TYR A 412 -33.53 39.47 4.00
N LEU A 413 -33.82 38.16 4.11
CA LEU A 413 -34.67 37.57 5.15
C LEU A 413 -33.99 37.47 6.52
#